data_AF-A0A161MCF9-F1
#
_entry.id   AF-A0A161MCF9-F1
#
_cell.length_a   1.000
_cell.length_b   1.000
_cell.length_c   1.000
_cell.angle_alpha   90.00
_cell.angle_beta   90.00
_cell.angle_gamma   90.00
#
_symmetry.space_group_name_H-M   'P 1'
#
loop_
_entity.id
_entity.type
_entity.pdbx_description
1 polymer ?
#
loop_
_entity_poly.entity_id
_entity_poly.type
_entity_poly.pdbx_seq_one_letter_code
_entity_poly.pdbx_strand_id
1 'polypeptide(L)'
;MSESMATLSEQASKLLDFNQKLDINLLDNIVGCMYTGMGEQQRIAQEVLTNLKEHPDAWTRVDAILEFSTNQQTKYYALQILEQVIKTRWKVLPRNQCEGIKKYIVGLIIKTSSDPGIMEREKTYLNKLNMILVQVLKREWPKNWESFIPDIVGASKTNESLCQNNMVILKLLSEEVFDFSSGQLTQTKAKHLKDSMCQEFSQIFQ
;
A
#
# COMPACT_ATOMS: atom_id res chain seq x y z
N MET A 1 -5.59 33.08 16.27
CA MET A 1 -4.57 32.03 16.12
C MET A 1 -4.69 30.93 17.18
N SER A 2 -4.92 31.23 18.46
CA SER A 2 -5.11 30.20 19.52
C SER A 2 -6.37 29.34 19.37
N GLU A 3 -7.52 29.92 18.98
CA GLU A 3 -8.77 29.16 18.78
C GLU A 3 -8.74 28.21 17.59
N SER A 4 -8.14 28.61 16.47
CA SER A 4 -7.94 27.73 15.29
C SER A 4 -6.98 26.57 15.58
N MET A 5 -6.12 26.71 16.61
CA MET A 5 -5.16 25.69 17.03
C MET A 5 -5.78 24.65 17.98
N ALA A 6 -6.56 25.10 18.97
CA ALA A 6 -7.31 24.20 19.86
C ALA A 6 -8.28 23.33 19.05
N THR A 7 -8.91 23.91 18.03
CA THR A 7 -9.83 23.19 17.13
C THR A 7 -9.15 22.14 16.28
N LEU A 8 -7.92 22.34 15.76
CA LEU A 8 -7.25 21.30 14.97
C LEU A 8 -6.85 20.09 15.82
N SER A 9 -6.34 20.32 17.04
CA SER A 9 -5.97 19.25 17.98
C SER A 9 -7.20 18.46 18.47
N GLU A 10 -8.29 19.17 18.76
CA GLU A 10 -9.56 18.56 19.16
C GLU A 10 -10.26 17.84 17.99
N GLN A 11 -10.13 18.33 16.76
CA GLN A 11 -10.61 17.62 15.57
C GLN A 11 -9.75 16.38 15.30
N ALA A 12 -8.44 16.49 15.45
CA ALA A 12 -7.50 15.39 15.27
C ALA A 12 -7.74 14.22 16.22
N SER A 13 -8.13 14.48 17.48
CA SER A 13 -8.45 13.40 18.43
C SER A 13 -9.65 12.57 17.97
N LYS A 14 -10.60 13.16 17.22
CA LYS A 14 -11.73 12.42 16.60
C LYS A 14 -11.25 11.43 15.54
N LEU A 15 -10.16 11.74 14.81
CA LEU A 15 -9.57 10.77 13.88
C LEU A 15 -8.95 9.57 14.59
N LEU A 16 -8.61 9.68 15.87
CA LEU A 16 -8.05 8.60 16.68
C LEU A 16 -9.13 7.81 17.43
N ASP A 17 -10.41 8.21 17.37
CA ASP A 17 -11.51 7.44 17.97
C ASP A 17 -11.99 6.35 17.01
N PHE A 18 -11.58 5.10 17.25
CA PHE A 18 -11.95 3.93 16.44
C PHE A 18 -13.36 3.39 16.71
N ASN A 19 -14.09 3.96 17.68
CA ASN A 19 -15.50 3.60 17.94
C ASN A 19 -16.47 4.36 17.02
N GLN A 20 -15.98 5.34 16.26
CA GLN A 20 -16.77 6.15 15.34
C GLN A 20 -16.35 5.91 13.88
N LYS A 21 -17.27 6.24 12.96
CA LYS A 21 -16.95 6.27 11.53
C LYS A 21 -15.89 7.35 11.28
N LEU A 22 -14.84 6.99 10.54
CA LEU A 22 -13.80 7.93 10.15
C LEU A 22 -14.38 9.06 9.29
N ASP A 23 -14.16 10.31 9.70
CA ASP A 23 -14.46 11.49 8.88
C ASP A 23 -13.35 11.69 7.84
N ILE A 24 -13.66 11.32 6.59
CA ILE A 24 -12.73 11.38 5.47
C ILE A 24 -12.42 12.82 5.06
N ASN A 25 -13.39 13.73 5.15
CA ASN A 25 -13.17 15.14 4.82
C ASN A 25 -12.22 15.79 5.84
N LEU A 26 -12.39 15.44 7.11
CA LEU A 26 -11.46 15.89 8.15
C LEU A 26 -10.06 15.33 7.92
N LEU A 27 -9.93 14.04 7.59
CA LEU A 27 -8.62 13.47 7.26
C LEU A 27 -7.97 14.18 6.06
N ASP A 28 -8.73 14.44 5.00
CA ASP A 28 -8.26 15.19 3.82
C ASP A 28 -7.76 16.59 4.18
N ASN A 29 -8.46 17.29 5.08
CA ASN A 29 -8.05 18.60 5.58
C ASN A 29 -6.74 18.52 6.39
N ILE A 30 -6.58 17.53 7.26
CA ILE A 30 -5.36 17.37 8.07
C ILE A 30 -4.18 16.97 7.19
N VAL A 31 -4.38 16.05 6.24
CA VAL A 31 -3.35 15.72 5.24
C VAL A 31 -2.99 16.96 4.44
N GLY A 32 -3.97 17.74 3.98
CA GLY A 32 -3.74 19.03 3.32
C GLY A 32 -2.86 19.96 4.17
N CYS A 33 -3.18 20.13 5.46
CA CYS A 33 -2.39 20.94 6.40
C CYS A 33 -0.95 20.45 6.56
N MET A 34 -0.68 19.15 6.44
CA MET A 34 0.69 18.62 6.51
C MET A 34 1.53 19.03 5.28
N TYR A 35 0.90 19.16 4.10
CA TYR A 35 1.59 19.55 2.87
C TYR A 35 1.61 21.06 2.60
N THR A 36 0.57 21.79 3.00
CA THR A 36 0.42 23.22 2.70
C THR A 36 0.47 24.13 3.92
N GLY A 37 0.37 23.58 5.13
CA GLY A 37 0.46 24.33 6.37
C GLY A 37 1.89 24.83 6.64
N MET A 38 2.03 25.79 7.54
CA MET A 38 3.32 26.33 7.95
C MET A 38 3.49 26.29 9.46
N GLY A 39 4.73 26.10 9.91
CA GLY A 39 5.12 26.17 11.31
C GLY A 39 4.33 25.18 12.18
N GLU A 40 3.66 25.70 13.20
CA GLU A 40 3.01 24.88 14.22
C GLU A 40 1.82 24.06 13.71
N GLN A 41 1.07 24.58 12.74
CA GLN A 41 -0.06 23.84 12.15
C GLN A 41 0.41 22.58 11.40
N GLN A 42 1.52 22.69 10.68
CA GLN A 42 2.15 21.56 10.00
C GLN A 42 2.67 20.52 11.00
N ARG A 43 3.29 20.99 12.09
CA ARG A 43 3.80 20.14 13.18
C ARG A 43 2.68 19.32 13.82
N ILE A 44 1.57 19.96 14.16
CA ILE A 44 0.40 19.29 14.75
C ILE A 44 -0.18 18.27 13.76
N ALA A 45 -0.36 18.64 12.49
CA ALA A 45 -0.87 17.72 11.47
C ALA A 45 0.05 16.49 11.31
N GLN A 46 1.36 16.69 11.31
CA GLN A 46 2.33 15.59 11.24
C GLN A 46 2.25 14.67 12.46
N GLU A 47 2.15 15.22 13.66
CA GLU A 47 2.04 14.44 14.91
C GLU A 47 0.79 13.57 14.89
N VAL A 48 -0.35 14.15 14.51
CA VAL A 48 -1.65 13.45 14.40
C VAL A 48 -1.60 12.32 13.38
N LEU A 49 -1.08 12.59 12.18
CA LEU A 49 -0.96 11.58 11.13
C LEU A 49 0.05 10.49 11.52
N THR A 50 1.06 10.80 12.30
CA THR A 50 2.00 9.79 12.83
C THR A 50 1.29 8.89 13.84
N ASN A 51 0.59 9.47 14.81
CA ASN A 51 -0.17 8.74 15.82
C ASN A 51 -1.25 7.84 15.19
N LEU A 52 -1.99 8.37 14.20
CA LEU A 52 -3.00 7.59 13.50
C LEU A 52 -2.36 6.42 12.73
N LYS A 53 -1.22 6.63 12.08
CA LYS A 53 -0.51 5.59 11.32
C LYS A 53 0.05 4.47 12.22
N GLU A 54 0.47 4.81 13.44
CA GLU A 54 1.01 3.85 14.41
C GLU A 54 -0.08 3.11 15.21
N HIS A 55 -1.32 3.60 15.17
CA HIS A 55 -2.44 2.99 15.86
C HIS A 55 -2.68 1.54 15.38
N PRO A 56 -2.91 0.57 16.30
CA PRO A 56 -3.04 -0.84 15.96
C PRO A 56 -4.12 -1.16 14.93
N ASP A 57 -5.23 -0.42 14.97
CA ASP A 57 -6.39 -0.65 14.12
C ASP A 57 -6.46 0.28 12.92
N ALA A 58 -5.44 1.11 12.68
CA ALA A 58 -5.43 2.09 11.58
C ALA A 58 -5.70 1.48 10.21
N TRP A 59 -5.18 0.26 9.98
CA TRP A 59 -5.35 -0.46 8.73
C TRP A 59 -6.81 -0.82 8.41
N THR A 60 -7.66 -0.94 9.43
CA THR A 60 -9.10 -1.24 9.27
C THR A 60 -9.89 -0.11 8.61
N ARG A 61 -9.26 1.07 8.46
CA ARG A 61 -9.86 2.25 7.83
C ARG A 61 -9.34 2.49 6.41
N VAL A 62 -8.34 1.75 5.96
CA VAL A 62 -7.64 2.01 4.69
C VAL A 62 -8.58 1.83 3.50
N ASP A 63 -9.45 0.83 3.51
CA ASP A 63 -10.46 0.60 2.48
C ASP A 63 -11.38 1.82 2.31
N ALA A 64 -11.97 2.30 3.41
CA ALA A 64 -12.84 3.48 3.42
C ALA A 64 -12.10 4.74 2.94
N ILE A 65 -10.83 4.93 3.34
CA ILE A 65 -10.06 6.07 2.87
C ILE A 65 -9.82 6.01 1.36
N LEU A 66 -9.41 4.86 0.83
CA LEU A 66 -9.16 4.69 -0.60
C LEU A 66 -10.43 4.79 -1.46
N GLU A 67 -11.57 4.39 -0.90
CA GLU A 67 -12.87 4.45 -1.57
C GLU A 67 -13.45 5.88 -1.59
N PHE A 68 -13.45 6.58 -0.46
CA PHE A 68 -14.20 7.82 -0.31
C PHE A 68 -13.36 9.10 -0.41
N SER A 69 -12.05 9.05 -0.21
CA SER A 69 -11.21 10.25 -0.36
C SER A 69 -11.03 10.62 -1.82
N THR A 70 -11.13 11.91 -2.13
CA THR A 70 -10.76 12.47 -3.44
C THR A 70 -9.33 13.00 -3.47
N ASN A 71 -8.67 13.09 -2.31
CA ASN A 71 -7.34 13.64 -2.17
C ASN A 71 -6.25 12.57 -2.41
N GLN A 72 -5.35 12.82 -3.36
CA GLN A 72 -4.29 11.87 -3.71
C GLN A 72 -3.26 11.68 -2.60
N GLN A 73 -2.92 12.74 -1.85
CA GLN A 73 -2.04 12.64 -0.70
C GLN A 73 -2.65 11.78 0.41
N THR A 74 -3.97 11.89 0.64
CA THR A 74 -4.66 11.07 1.64
C THR A 74 -4.69 9.60 1.23
N LYS A 75 -4.94 9.31 -0.05
CA LYS A 75 -4.83 7.94 -0.57
C LYS A 75 -3.42 7.39 -0.39
N TYR A 76 -2.40 8.18 -0.66
CA TYR A 76 -1.01 7.79 -0.45
C TYR A 76 -0.70 7.51 1.02
N TYR A 77 -1.21 8.36 1.93
CA TYR A 77 -1.10 8.16 3.37
C TYR A 77 -1.77 6.85 3.82
N ALA A 78 -2.98 6.54 3.33
CA ALA A 78 -3.64 5.26 3.62
C ALA A 78 -2.81 4.04 3.14
N LEU A 79 -2.21 4.15 1.96
CA LEU A 79 -1.26 3.15 1.45
C LEU A 79 -0.02 3.01 2.34
N GLN A 80 0.47 4.08 2.96
CA GLN A 80 1.57 3.99 3.94
C GLN A 80 1.16 3.25 5.23
N ILE A 81 -0.07 3.42 5.70
CA ILE A 81 -0.61 2.65 6.84
C ILE A 81 -0.61 1.16 6.49
N LEU A 82 -1.13 0.81 5.32
CA LEU A 82 -1.21 -0.57 4.86
C LEU A 82 0.18 -1.20 4.72
N GLU A 83 1.13 -0.47 4.14
CA GLU A 83 2.53 -0.89 4.02
C GLU A 83 3.17 -1.18 5.39
N GLN A 84 2.94 -0.32 6.38
CA GLN A 84 3.47 -0.53 7.74
C GLN A 84 2.92 -1.82 8.36
N VAL A 85 1.62 -2.08 8.21
CA VAL A 85 1.01 -3.31 8.73
C VAL A 85 1.55 -4.56 8.04
N ILE A 86 1.72 -4.52 6.70
CA ILE A 86 2.35 -5.62 5.95
C ILE A 86 3.80 -5.87 6.39
N LYS A 87 4.56 -4.80 6.68
CA LYS A 87 5.96 -4.92 7.09
C LYS A 87 6.13 -5.41 8.53
N THR A 88 5.25 -5.02 9.44
CA THR A 88 5.47 -5.21 10.88
C THR A 88 4.57 -6.25 11.52
N ARG A 89 3.31 -6.36 11.08
CA ARG A 89 2.26 -7.15 11.77
C ARG A 89 1.63 -8.24 10.91
N TRP A 90 2.03 -8.39 9.65
CA TRP A 90 1.44 -9.37 8.73
C TRP A 90 1.35 -10.80 9.27
N LYS A 91 2.37 -11.26 10.02
CA LYS A 91 2.39 -12.62 10.57
C LYS A 91 1.37 -12.86 11.69
N VAL A 92 0.95 -11.81 12.39
CA VAL A 92 0.00 -11.91 13.51
C VAL A 92 -1.43 -11.60 13.10
N LEU A 93 -1.64 -11.10 11.88
CA LEU A 93 -2.98 -10.88 11.35
C LEU A 93 -3.70 -12.21 11.10
N PRO A 94 -5.01 -12.28 11.39
CA PRO A 94 -5.85 -13.41 10.99
C PRO A 94 -5.75 -13.66 9.48
N ARG A 95 -5.67 -14.93 9.06
CA ARG A 95 -5.46 -15.30 7.65
C ARG A 95 -6.53 -14.75 6.70
N ASN A 96 -7.79 -14.68 7.15
CA ASN A 96 -8.88 -14.08 6.39
C ASN A 96 -8.63 -12.58 6.11
N GLN A 97 -8.03 -11.85 7.05
CA GLN A 97 -7.66 -10.45 6.85
C GLN A 97 -6.50 -10.31 5.87
N CYS A 98 -5.50 -11.19 5.93
CA CYS A 98 -4.42 -11.24 4.93
C CYS A 98 -4.98 -11.48 3.52
N GLU A 99 -5.89 -12.44 3.35
CA GLU A 99 -6.54 -12.70 2.06
C GLU A 99 -7.43 -11.54 1.59
N GLY A 100 -8.12 -10.86 2.51
CA GLY A 100 -8.88 -9.64 2.21
C GLY A 100 -7.98 -8.53 1.66
N ILE A 101 -6.86 -8.25 2.34
CA ILE A 101 -5.87 -7.26 1.91
C ILE A 101 -5.28 -7.61 0.55
N LYS A 102 -4.90 -8.88 0.33
CA LYS A 102 -4.39 -9.39 -0.96
C LYS A 102 -5.37 -9.09 -2.10
N LYS A 103 -6.63 -9.54 -1.96
CA LYS A 103 -7.67 -9.37 -2.97
C LYS A 103 -7.95 -7.90 -3.24
N TYR A 104 -7.99 -7.08 -2.20
CA TYR A 104 -8.26 -5.65 -2.32
C TYR A 104 -7.16 -4.91 -3.10
N ILE A 105 -5.88 -5.12 -2.75
CA ILE A 105 -4.75 -4.50 -3.47
C ILE A 105 -4.73 -4.95 -4.94
N VAL A 106 -4.90 -6.24 -5.20
CA VAL A 106 -4.94 -6.77 -6.58
C VAL A 106 -6.10 -6.16 -7.36
N GLY A 107 -7.29 -6.07 -6.76
CA GLY A 107 -8.45 -5.43 -7.39
C GLY A 107 -8.23 -3.95 -7.72
N LEU A 108 -7.58 -3.19 -6.82
CA LEU A 108 -7.20 -1.81 -7.08
C LEU A 108 -6.19 -1.68 -8.22
N ILE A 109 -5.16 -2.53 -8.24
CA ILE A 109 -4.16 -2.55 -9.32
C ILE A 109 -4.84 -2.82 -10.65
N ILE A 110 -5.65 -3.87 -10.76
CA ILE A 110 -6.36 -4.22 -12.00
C ILE A 110 -7.25 -3.04 -12.45
N LYS A 111 -8.05 -2.46 -11.54
CA LYS A 111 -8.93 -1.33 -11.85
C LYS A 111 -8.16 -0.12 -12.39
N THR A 112 -7.02 0.20 -11.79
CA THR A 112 -6.22 1.38 -12.14
C THR A 112 -5.33 1.16 -13.37
N SER A 113 -4.90 -0.07 -13.66
CA SER A 113 -4.00 -0.38 -14.78
C SER A 113 -4.70 -0.89 -16.05
N SER A 114 -5.97 -1.27 -15.99
CA SER A 114 -6.69 -1.81 -17.16
C SER A 114 -7.04 -0.75 -18.22
N ASP A 115 -6.97 0.54 -17.88
CA ASP A 115 -7.22 1.66 -18.79
C ASP A 115 -5.96 2.54 -18.91
N PRO A 116 -5.41 2.77 -20.12
CA PRO A 116 -4.21 3.59 -20.30
C PRO A 116 -4.34 5.03 -19.77
N GLY A 117 -5.52 5.63 -19.89
CA GLY A 117 -5.76 7.01 -19.46
C GLY A 117 -5.81 7.14 -17.94
N ILE A 118 -6.42 6.18 -17.25
CA ILE A 118 -6.37 6.08 -15.78
C ILE A 118 -4.93 5.80 -15.35
N MET A 119 -4.24 4.87 -16.01
CA MET A 119 -2.87 4.48 -15.68
C MET A 119 -1.89 5.66 -15.72
N GLU A 120 -1.96 6.50 -16.74
CA GLU A 120 -1.10 7.69 -16.82
C GLU A 120 -1.50 8.76 -15.80
N ARG A 121 -2.81 9.01 -15.63
CA ARG A 121 -3.30 10.00 -14.65
C ARG A 121 -2.98 9.61 -13.20
N GLU A 122 -3.06 8.33 -12.87
CA GLU A 122 -2.88 7.79 -11.51
C GLU A 122 -1.51 7.11 -11.32
N LYS A 123 -0.54 7.35 -12.23
CA LYS A 123 0.77 6.68 -12.26
C LYS A 123 1.47 6.61 -10.90
N THR A 124 1.52 7.71 -10.16
CA THR A 124 2.14 7.74 -8.82
C THR A 124 1.42 6.84 -7.81
N TYR A 125 0.09 6.81 -7.86
CA TYR A 125 -0.73 5.98 -7.01
C TYR A 125 -0.59 4.49 -7.38
N LEU A 126 -0.62 4.17 -8.67
CA LEU A 126 -0.41 2.81 -9.17
C LEU A 126 0.98 2.28 -8.82
N ASN A 127 2.03 3.09 -8.97
CA ASN A 127 3.38 2.71 -8.55
C ASN A 127 3.44 2.39 -7.06
N LYS A 128 2.73 3.14 -6.22
CA LYS A 128 2.65 2.85 -4.78
C LYS A 128 1.90 1.55 -4.50
N LEU A 129 0.80 1.28 -5.20
CA LEU A 129 0.08 -0.01 -5.10
C LEU A 129 0.98 -1.18 -5.49
N ASN A 130 1.75 -1.06 -6.58
CA ASN A 130 2.69 -2.08 -7.02
C ASN A 130 3.75 -2.37 -5.95
N MET A 131 4.32 -1.34 -5.34
CA MET A 131 5.26 -1.51 -4.23
C MET A 131 4.63 -2.25 -3.05
N ILE A 132 3.38 -1.94 -2.71
CA ILE A 132 2.66 -2.62 -1.62
C ILE A 132 2.39 -4.07 -1.95
N LEU A 133 1.97 -4.38 -3.18
CA LEU A 133 1.83 -5.77 -3.62
C LEU A 133 3.15 -6.53 -3.47
N VAL A 134 4.28 -5.95 -3.86
CA VAL A 134 5.60 -6.58 -3.66
C VAL A 134 5.90 -6.81 -2.19
N GLN A 135 5.53 -5.89 -1.28
CA GLN A 135 5.66 -6.14 0.16
C GLN A 135 4.80 -7.32 0.63
N VAL A 136 3.61 -7.53 0.07
CA VAL A 136 2.78 -8.71 0.34
C VAL A 136 3.42 -9.98 -0.22
N LEU A 137 3.95 -9.94 -1.45
CA LEU A 137 4.64 -11.08 -2.08
C LEU A 137 5.86 -11.52 -1.28
N LYS A 138 6.65 -10.59 -0.76
CA LYS A 138 7.75 -10.89 0.17
C LYS A 138 7.28 -11.65 1.41
N ARG A 139 6.00 -11.59 1.79
CA ARG A 139 5.44 -12.30 2.96
C ARG A 139 4.81 -13.63 2.60
N GLU A 140 4.11 -13.69 1.47
CA GLU A 140 3.24 -14.82 1.11
C GLU A 140 3.83 -15.72 0.02
N TRP A 141 4.51 -15.15 -0.98
CA TRP A 141 5.07 -15.92 -2.09
C TRP A 141 6.44 -16.52 -1.70
N PRO A 142 6.74 -17.76 -2.13
CA PRO A 142 5.90 -18.66 -2.94
C PRO A 142 4.89 -19.49 -2.13
N LYS A 143 5.20 -19.83 -0.87
CA LYS A 143 4.51 -20.89 -0.11
C LYS A 143 2.99 -20.70 0.07
N ASN A 144 2.53 -19.48 0.32
CA ASN A 144 1.12 -19.18 0.58
C ASN A 144 0.44 -18.49 -0.61
N TRP A 145 1.14 -18.36 -1.74
CA TRP A 145 0.61 -17.76 -2.96
C TRP A 145 1.31 -18.34 -4.20
N GLU A 146 1.29 -19.67 -4.32
CA GLU A 146 2.00 -20.42 -5.36
C GLU A 146 1.54 -20.05 -6.78
N SER A 147 0.27 -19.69 -6.95
CA SER A 147 -0.30 -19.33 -8.26
C SER A 147 0.09 -17.94 -8.76
N PHE A 148 0.82 -17.13 -7.98
CA PHE A 148 1.04 -15.72 -8.31
C PHE A 148 1.70 -15.51 -9.70
N ILE A 149 2.81 -16.19 -10.01
CA ILE A 149 3.48 -16.03 -11.31
C ILE A 149 2.62 -16.57 -12.47
N PRO A 150 2.03 -17.78 -12.39
CA PRO A 150 1.08 -18.23 -13.40
C PRO A 150 -0.08 -17.25 -13.64
N ASP A 151 -0.66 -16.72 -12.56
CA ASP A 151 -1.81 -15.82 -12.62
C ASP A 151 -1.44 -14.46 -13.24
N ILE A 152 -0.31 -13.86 -12.84
CA ILE A 152 0.13 -12.57 -13.39
C ILE A 152 0.54 -12.69 -14.87
N VAL A 153 1.20 -13.78 -15.26
CA VAL A 153 1.53 -14.08 -16.67
C VAL A 153 0.27 -14.30 -17.49
N GLY A 154 -0.71 -15.04 -16.93
CA GLY A 154 -2.02 -15.23 -17.56
C GLY A 154 -2.77 -13.91 -17.76
N ALA A 155 -2.82 -13.07 -16.73
CA ALA A 155 -3.46 -11.77 -16.78
C ALA A 155 -2.81 -10.83 -17.80
N SER A 156 -1.47 -10.85 -17.92
CA SER A 156 -0.72 -10.06 -18.91
C SER A 156 -1.14 -10.35 -20.36
N LYS A 157 -1.68 -11.53 -20.65
CA LYS A 157 -2.14 -11.89 -22.00
C LYS A 157 -3.51 -11.30 -22.36
N THR A 158 -4.21 -10.72 -21.39
CA THR A 158 -5.60 -10.26 -21.56
C THR A 158 -5.74 -8.77 -21.88
N ASN A 159 -4.77 -7.94 -21.47
CA ASN A 159 -4.81 -6.49 -21.62
C ASN A 159 -3.38 -5.94 -21.64
N GLU A 160 -3.06 -5.12 -22.64
CA GLU A 160 -1.70 -4.57 -22.83
C GLU A 160 -1.28 -3.61 -21.72
N SER A 161 -2.17 -2.73 -21.24
CA SER A 161 -1.89 -1.83 -20.12
C SER A 161 -1.67 -2.59 -18.81
N LEU A 162 -2.45 -3.65 -18.58
CA LEU A 162 -2.25 -4.55 -17.46
C LEU A 162 -0.89 -5.28 -17.57
N CYS A 163 -0.53 -5.76 -18.77
CA CYS A 163 0.77 -6.36 -19.05
C CYS A 163 1.91 -5.39 -18.73
N GLN A 164 1.82 -4.15 -19.21
CA GLN A 164 2.80 -3.10 -18.94
C GLN A 164 2.99 -2.90 -17.43
N ASN A 165 1.90 -2.82 -16.66
CA ASN A 165 1.98 -2.69 -15.22
C ASN A 165 2.54 -3.96 -14.54
N ASN A 166 2.19 -5.14 -15.03
CA ASN A 166 2.71 -6.41 -14.52
C ASN A 166 4.22 -6.51 -14.69
N MET A 167 4.78 -6.01 -15.80
CA MET A 167 6.23 -5.91 -16.00
C MET A 167 6.90 -4.99 -14.95
N VAL A 168 6.23 -3.91 -14.55
CA VAL A 168 6.71 -3.05 -13.44
C VAL A 168 6.70 -3.81 -12.11
N ILE A 169 5.64 -4.57 -11.82
CA ILE A 169 5.55 -5.39 -10.60
C ILE A 169 6.67 -6.44 -10.57
N LEU A 170 6.89 -7.16 -11.67
CA LEU A 170 7.93 -8.19 -11.78
C LEU A 170 9.33 -7.59 -11.65
N LYS A 171 9.57 -6.40 -12.23
CA LYS A 171 10.81 -5.66 -12.03
C LYS A 171 11.03 -5.31 -10.55
N LEU A 172 10.03 -4.71 -9.88
CA LEU A 172 10.12 -4.35 -8.46
C LEU A 172 10.33 -5.59 -7.58
N LEU A 173 9.68 -6.71 -7.89
CA LEU A 173 9.89 -7.97 -7.18
C LEU A 173 11.34 -8.46 -7.36
N SER A 174 11.88 -8.40 -8.58
CA SER A 174 13.28 -8.75 -8.87
C SER A 174 14.23 -7.88 -8.05
N GLU A 175 14.05 -6.56 -8.05
CA GLU A 175 14.89 -5.61 -7.30
C GLU A 175 14.87 -5.93 -5.79
N GLU A 176 13.68 -6.19 -5.22
CA GLU A 176 13.55 -6.51 -3.79
C GLU A 176 14.13 -7.88 -3.40
N VAL A 177 14.14 -8.85 -4.31
CA VAL A 177 14.65 -10.21 -4.08
C VAL A 177 16.16 -10.30 -4.36
N PHE A 178 16.65 -9.65 -5.40
CA PHE A 178 18.05 -9.76 -5.85
C PHE A 178 18.92 -8.63 -5.32
N ASP A 179 18.48 -7.39 -5.43
CA ASP A 179 19.31 -6.20 -5.19
C ASP A 179 19.21 -5.69 -3.74
N PHE A 180 18.02 -5.69 -3.16
CA PHE A 180 17.75 -5.13 -1.82
C PHE A 180 17.50 -6.18 -0.73
N SER A 181 17.77 -7.46 -1.01
CA SER A 181 17.56 -8.53 -0.03
C SER A 181 18.48 -8.44 1.20
N SER A 182 19.68 -7.88 1.03
CA SER A 182 20.66 -7.70 2.10
C SER A 182 20.20 -6.66 3.13
N GLY A 183 20.08 -7.06 4.40
CA GLY A 183 19.69 -6.18 5.51
C GLY A 183 18.19 -6.04 5.73
N GLN A 184 17.34 -6.44 4.77
CA GLN A 184 15.88 -6.44 4.93
C GLN A 184 15.28 -7.84 5.13
N LEU A 185 15.94 -8.87 4.59
CA LEU A 185 15.51 -10.26 4.68
C LEU A 185 16.59 -11.10 5.38
N THR A 186 16.16 -12.19 6.03
CA THR A 186 17.11 -13.18 6.52
C THR A 186 17.78 -13.89 5.34
N GLN A 187 19.02 -14.33 5.50
CA GLN A 187 19.77 -15.01 4.43
C GLN A 187 19.01 -16.21 3.86
N THR A 188 18.42 -17.05 4.72
CA THR A 188 17.60 -18.19 4.30
C THR A 188 16.41 -17.77 3.46
N LYS A 189 15.71 -16.70 3.86
CA LYS A 189 14.54 -16.21 3.14
C LYS A 189 14.92 -15.58 1.80
N ALA A 190 16.01 -14.81 1.76
CA ALA A 190 16.53 -14.25 0.53
C ALA A 190 16.90 -15.35 -0.47
N LYS A 191 17.63 -16.39 -0.03
CA LYS A 191 17.96 -17.54 -0.87
C LYS A 191 16.70 -18.23 -1.41
N HIS A 192 15.74 -18.53 -0.53
CA HIS A 192 14.49 -19.18 -0.93
C HIS A 192 13.72 -18.38 -2.01
N LEU A 193 13.60 -17.07 -1.85
CA LEU A 193 12.93 -16.22 -2.84
C LEU A 193 13.69 -16.17 -4.17
N LYS A 194 15.03 -16.10 -4.15
CA LYS A 194 15.86 -16.15 -5.36
C LYS A 194 15.69 -17.47 -6.10
N ASP A 195 15.79 -18.59 -5.40
CA ASP A 195 15.65 -19.93 -5.99
C ASP A 195 14.26 -20.10 -6.62
N SER A 196 13.20 -19.63 -5.93
CA SER A 196 11.82 -19.69 -6.44
C SER A 196 11.64 -18.83 -7.69
N MET A 197 12.24 -17.62 -7.71
CA MET A 197 12.14 -16.73 -8.87
C MET A 197 12.84 -17.32 -10.08
N CYS A 198 14.00 -17.97 -9.88
CA CYS A 198 14.72 -18.67 -10.95
C CYS A 198 13.95 -19.87 -11.51
N GLN A 199 13.21 -20.60 -10.68
CA GLN A 199 12.37 -21.72 -11.13
C GLN A 199 11.22 -21.25 -12.02
N GLU A 200 10.56 -20.15 -11.64
CA GLU A 200 9.40 -19.62 -12.35
C GLU A 200 9.77 -18.64 -13.47
N PHE A 201 11.05 -18.25 -13.58
CA PHE A 201 11.54 -17.28 -14.58
C PHE A 201 11.24 -17.67 -16.02
N SER A 202 11.24 -18.98 -16.33
CA SER A 202 10.94 -19.47 -17.68
C SER A 202 9.56 -19.04 -18.18
N GLN A 203 8.55 -18.94 -17.30
CA GLN A 203 7.20 -18.49 -17.66
C GLN A 203 7.14 -16.98 -17.87
N ILE A 204 7.99 -16.22 -17.16
CA ILE A 204 8.09 -14.76 -17.28
C ILE A 204 8.82 -14.37 -18.58
N PHE A 205 9.81 -15.17 -18.98
CA PHE A 205 10.65 -14.90 -20.15
C PHE A 205 9.95 -15.18 -21.50
N GLN A 206 8.95 -16.08 -21.49
CA GLN A 206 8.13 -16.42 -22.67
C GLN A 206 7.16 -15.30 -23.04
#